data_AF-A0AAW0L7D6-F1
#
_entry.id   AF-A0AAW0L7D6-F1
#
_cell.length_a   1.000
_cell.length_b   1.000
_cell.length_c   1.000
_cell.angle_alpha   90.00
_cell.angle_beta   90.00
_cell.angle_gamma   90.00
#
_symmetry.space_group_name_H-M   'P 1'
#
loop_
_entity.id
_entity.type
_entity.pdbx_description
1 polymer ?
#
loop_
_entity_poly.entity_id
_entity_poly.type
_entity_poly.pdbx_seq_one_letter_code
_entity_poly.pdbx_strand_id
1 'polypeptide(L)'
;MGSRQGPPKHQNKFAWKPNAGVKINETEVGGRFRPLSEVTGVCLRCKEQIEWKRRYGKYKSLTEPAKCQRCSKRAVRQAYHNLCPGCAKEQSVCAKCRCHVGRIVGRDSSEVEAEQKLLDEAIKNARERDRRTLLRAVSSLKQCFSAI
;
A
#
# COMPACT_ATOMS: atom_id res chain seq x y z
N MET A 1 -19.52 22.47 -28.84
CA MET A 1 -19.87 21.19 -28.19
C MET A 1 -19.98 21.42 -26.70
N GLY A 2 -21.19 21.34 -26.13
CA GLY A 2 -21.40 21.65 -24.71
C GLY A 2 -20.75 20.58 -23.82
N SER A 3 -19.77 20.98 -23.01
CA SER A 3 -19.26 20.13 -21.94
C SER A 3 -20.40 19.88 -20.97
N ARG A 4 -20.89 18.63 -20.89
CA ARG A 4 -21.83 18.21 -19.84
C ARG A 4 -21.10 18.33 -18.51
N GLN A 5 -21.27 19.45 -17.82
CA GLN A 5 -20.72 19.69 -16.50
C GLN A 5 -21.78 19.28 -15.48
N GLY A 6 -21.52 18.16 -14.80
CA GLY A 6 -22.39 17.65 -13.76
C GLY A 6 -22.20 16.14 -13.57
N PRO A 7 -22.46 15.62 -12.36
CA PRO A 7 -22.44 14.19 -12.13
C PRO A 7 -23.52 13.49 -12.99
N PRO A 8 -23.37 12.19 -13.28
CA PRO A 8 -24.34 11.43 -14.05
C PRO A 8 -25.75 11.56 -13.46
N LYS A 9 -26.77 11.72 -14.34
CA LYS A 9 -28.20 11.80 -13.95
C LYS A 9 -28.64 10.65 -13.06
N HIS A 10 -28.08 9.46 -13.28
CA HIS A 10 -28.28 8.29 -12.43
C HIS A 10 -26.97 7.95 -11.71
N GLN A 11 -26.93 8.22 -10.40
CA GLN A 11 -25.78 7.86 -9.56
C GLN A 11 -25.94 6.43 -9.06
N ASN A 12 -24.82 5.69 -9.03
CA ASN A 12 -24.78 4.34 -8.46
C ASN A 12 -25.00 4.40 -6.95
N LYS A 13 -25.99 3.65 -6.44
CA LYS A 13 -26.24 3.54 -4.99
C LYS A 13 -25.19 2.68 -4.27
N PHE A 14 -24.60 1.72 -4.97
CA PHE A 14 -23.60 0.80 -4.44
C PHE A 14 -22.36 0.78 -5.32
N ALA A 15 -21.19 0.65 -4.70
CA ALA A 15 -19.95 0.45 -5.44
C ALA A 15 -19.94 -0.92 -6.12
N TRP A 16 -19.55 -0.95 -7.39
CA TRP A 16 -19.40 -2.20 -8.14
C TRP A 16 -18.27 -3.06 -7.52
N LYS A 17 -18.58 -4.33 -7.24
CA LYS A 17 -17.65 -5.30 -6.68
C LYS A 17 -17.28 -6.31 -7.78
N PRO A 18 -16.03 -6.35 -8.26
CA PRO A 18 -15.64 -7.20 -9.40
C PRO A 18 -15.87 -8.69 -9.16
N ASN A 19 -15.63 -9.15 -7.93
CA ASN A 19 -15.75 -10.56 -7.57
C ASN A 19 -17.03 -10.85 -6.78
N ALA A 20 -18.09 -10.05 -6.97
CA ALA A 20 -19.37 -10.33 -6.34
C ALA A 20 -19.91 -11.69 -6.80
N GLY A 21 -20.16 -12.60 -5.85
CA GLY A 21 -20.68 -13.94 -6.15
C GLY A 21 -19.64 -14.96 -6.63
N VAL A 22 -18.37 -14.58 -6.76
CA VAL A 22 -17.27 -15.51 -7.09
C VAL A 22 -16.67 -16.05 -5.80
N LYS A 23 -16.59 -17.38 -5.64
CA LYS A 23 -15.82 -17.99 -4.54
C LYS A 23 -14.34 -17.75 -4.81
N ILE A 24 -13.72 -16.89 -4.01
CA ILE A 24 -12.28 -16.61 -4.06
C ILE A 24 -11.58 -17.59 -3.12
N ASN A 25 -10.56 -18.30 -3.60
CA ASN A 25 -9.71 -19.10 -2.73
C ASN A 25 -8.91 -18.15 -1.82
N GLU A 26 -9.03 -18.31 -0.50
CA GLU A 26 -8.40 -17.39 0.46
C GLU A 26 -6.86 -17.37 0.40
N THR A 27 -6.26 -18.41 -0.18
CA THR A 27 -4.82 -18.60 -0.37
C THR A 27 -4.27 -17.91 -1.62
N GLU A 28 -5.13 -17.48 -2.54
CA GLU A 28 -4.70 -16.76 -3.75
C GLU A 28 -4.26 -15.32 -3.45
N VAL A 29 -3.48 -14.73 -4.35
CA VAL A 29 -3.00 -13.34 -4.22
C VAL A 29 -4.18 -12.38 -4.26
N GLY A 30 -4.41 -11.67 -3.16
CA GLY A 30 -5.57 -10.80 -2.95
C GLY A 30 -6.68 -11.43 -2.12
N GLY A 31 -6.52 -12.70 -1.73
CA GLY A 31 -7.30 -13.35 -0.69
C GLY A 31 -6.88 -12.92 0.72
N ARG A 32 -7.63 -13.40 1.71
CA ARG A 32 -7.45 -13.06 3.13
C ARG A 32 -6.05 -13.43 3.65
N PHE A 33 -5.52 -14.58 3.25
CA PHE A 33 -4.24 -15.09 3.73
C PHE A 33 -3.04 -14.62 2.89
N ARG A 34 -3.28 -14.09 1.69
CA ARG A 34 -2.23 -13.60 0.79
C ARG A 34 -2.56 -12.20 0.27
N PRO A 35 -2.63 -11.17 1.14
CA PRO A 35 -2.95 -9.82 0.71
C PRO A 35 -1.91 -9.27 -0.27
N LEU A 36 -2.34 -8.35 -1.14
CA LEU A 36 -1.40 -7.64 -2.02
C LEU A 36 -0.51 -6.74 -1.17
N SER A 37 0.79 -6.75 -1.46
CA SER A 37 1.76 -5.83 -0.85
C SER A 37 1.31 -4.38 -0.98
N GLU A 38 1.61 -3.56 0.03
CA GLU A 38 1.30 -2.13 -0.02
C GLU A 38 1.97 -1.46 -1.24
N VAL A 39 1.28 -0.49 -1.83
CA VAL A 39 1.82 0.31 -2.93
C VAL A 39 2.75 1.38 -2.35
N THR A 40 4.06 1.21 -2.54
CA THR A 40 5.11 2.10 -2.01
C THR A 40 6.02 2.62 -3.12
N GLY A 41 6.79 3.69 -2.86
CA GLY A 41 7.74 4.27 -3.82
C GLY A 41 7.08 5.05 -4.97
N VAL A 42 5.81 5.44 -4.86
CA VAL A 42 5.07 6.19 -5.89
C VAL A 42 4.41 7.44 -5.34
N CYS A 43 4.10 8.42 -6.19
CA CYS A 43 3.32 9.59 -5.79
C CYS A 43 1.86 9.23 -5.49
N LEU A 44 1.15 10.08 -4.76
CA LEU A 44 -0.26 9.87 -4.37
C LEU A 44 -1.16 9.55 -5.58
N ARG A 45 -1.06 10.36 -6.64
CA ARG A 45 -1.81 10.13 -7.88
C ARG A 45 -1.55 8.73 -8.47
N CYS A 46 -0.31 8.27 -8.44
CA CYS A 46 0.04 6.94 -8.95
C CYS A 46 -0.44 5.83 -8.02
N LYS A 47 -0.40 6.04 -6.70
CA LYS A 47 -0.97 5.12 -5.71
C LYS A 47 -2.46 4.92 -5.96
N GLU A 48 -3.22 6.01 -6.08
CA GLU A 48 -4.66 5.96 -6.35
C GLU A 48 -4.99 5.21 -7.65
N GLN A 49 -4.19 5.41 -8.71
CA GLN A 49 -4.35 4.68 -9.96
C GLN A 49 -4.14 3.16 -9.80
N ILE A 50 -3.12 2.76 -9.03
CA ILE A 50 -2.84 1.34 -8.78
C ILE A 50 -3.93 0.74 -7.88
N GLU A 51 -4.32 1.43 -6.82
CA GLU A 51 -5.38 0.99 -5.91
C GLU A 51 -6.74 0.91 -6.60
N TRP A 52 -7.05 1.84 -7.50
CA TRP A 52 -8.23 1.74 -8.34
C TRP A 52 -8.21 0.47 -9.19
N LYS A 53 -7.07 0.14 -9.83
CA LYS A 53 -6.94 -1.13 -10.57
C LYS A 53 -7.17 -2.34 -9.67
N ARG A 54 -6.67 -2.33 -8.42
CA ARG A 54 -6.90 -3.40 -7.43
C ARG A 54 -8.39 -3.53 -7.09
N ARG A 55 -9.04 -2.42 -6.72
CA ARG A 55 -10.46 -2.39 -6.33
C ARG A 55 -11.41 -2.84 -7.43
N TYR A 56 -11.08 -2.55 -8.70
CA TYR A 56 -11.92 -2.85 -9.85
C TYR A 56 -11.49 -4.11 -10.62
N GLY A 57 -10.63 -4.96 -10.05
CA GLY A 57 -10.22 -6.23 -10.68
C GLY A 57 -9.41 -6.07 -11.97
N LYS A 58 -8.90 -4.86 -12.25
CA LYS A 58 -8.07 -4.54 -13.44
C LYS A 58 -6.58 -4.57 -13.11
N TYR A 59 -6.20 -5.10 -11.94
CA TYR A 59 -4.82 -5.22 -11.51
C TYR A 59 -4.18 -6.44 -12.16
N LYS A 60 -2.97 -6.27 -12.67
CA LYS A 60 -2.18 -7.34 -13.28
C LYS A 60 -0.91 -7.44 -12.45
N SER A 61 -0.74 -8.55 -11.74
CA SER A 61 0.47 -8.82 -10.98
C SER A 61 1.64 -9.10 -11.93
N LEU A 62 2.86 -9.02 -11.39
CA LEU A 62 4.05 -9.49 -12.06
C LEU A 62 4.28 -10.95 -11.65
N THR A 63 4.47 -11.84 -12.62
CA THR A 63 4.94 -13.20 -12.36
C THR A 63 6.45 -13.19 -12.11
N GLU A 64 7.19 -12.38 -12.88
CA GLU A 64 8.63 -12.19 -12.78
C GLU A 64 8.98 -10.71 -12.58
N PRO A 65 10.13 -10.39 -11.95
CA PRO A 65 10.61 -9.03 -11.87
C PRO A 65 10.79 -8.37 -13.24
N ALA A 66 10.23 -7.18 -13.41
CA ALA A 66 10.35 -6.41 -14.65
C ALA A 66 11.71 -5.67 -14.74
N LYS A 67 12.09 -5.31 -15.97
CA LYS A 67 13.30 -4.54 -16.27
C LYS A 67 13.16 -3.09 -15.81
N CYS A 68 14.10 -2.62 -15.00
CA CYS A 68 14.17 -1.22 -14.58
C CYS A 68 14.60 -0.33 -15.76
N GLN A 69 13.90 0.78 -15.97
CA GLN A 69 14.20 1.75 -17.04
C GLN A 69 15.47 2.59 -16.80
N ARG A 70 16.12 2.46 -15.63
CA ARG A 70 17.37 3.17 -15.30
C ARG A 70 18.56 2.23 -15.30
N CYS A 71 18.63 1.31 -14.34
CA CYS A 71 19.75 0.39 -14.23
C CYS A 71 19.69 -0.80 -15.20
N SER A 72 18.62 -0.95 -15.99
CA SER A 72 18.40 -2.07 -16.92
C SER A 72 18.40 -3.48 -16.30
N LYS A 73 18.52 -3.61 -14.98
CA LYS A 73 18.43 -4.88 -14.25
C LYS A 73 16.96 -5.28 -14.06
N ARG A 74 16.68 -6.59 -14.01
CA ARG A 74 15.35 -7.16 -13.66
C ARG A 74 15.12 -7.06 -12.14
N ALA A 75 14.91 -5.84 -11.64
CA ALA A 75 14.81 -5.53 -10.22
C ALA A 75 13.47 -4.87 -9.83
N VAL A 76 12.53 -4.72 -10.76
CA VAL A 76 11.22 -4.14 -10.49
C VAL A 76 10.27 -5.23 -10.03
N ARG A 77 10.02 -5.30 -8.72
CA ARG A 77 9.16 -6.33 -8.10
C ARG A 77 7.70 -5.89 -7.92
N GLN A 78 7.43 -4.58 -7.90
CA GLN A 78 6.07 -4.06 -7.80
C GLN A 78 5.45 -3.85 -9.18
N ALA A 79 4.23 -4.33 -9.40
CA ALA A 79 3.53 -4.15 -10.67
C ALA A 79 3.27 -2.67 -10.96
N TYR A 80 3.22 -2.31 -12.25
CA TYR A 80 3.02 -0.93 -12.74
C TYR A 80 4.14 0.07 -12.39
N HIS A 81 5.28 -0.40 -11.90
CA HIS A 81 6.47 0.42 -11.67
C HIS A 81 7.39 0.36 -12.89
N ASN A 82 8.06 1.46 -13.18
CA ASN A 82 9.06 1.57 -14.26
C ASN A 82 10.49 1.53 -13.71
N LEU A 83 10.67 1.93 -12.44
CA LEU A 83 11.95 1.95 -11.74
C LEU A 83 11.99 0.91 -10.63
N CYS A 84 13.17 0.37 -10.36
CA CYS A 84 13.38 -0.41 -9.15
C CYS A 84 13.47 0.54 -7.93
N PRO A 85 13.26 0.03 -6.70
CA PRO A 85 13.28 0.85 -5.49
C PRO A 85 14.58 1.65 -5.31
N GLY A 86 15.74 1.04 -5.61
CA GLY A 86 17.04 1.71 -5.52
C GLY A 86 17.14 2.92 -6.45
N CYS A 87 16.87 2.75 -7.75
CA CYS A 87 16.93 3.86 -8.70
C CYS A 87 15.87 4.95 -8.43
N ALA A 88 14.70 4.58 -7.91
CA ALA A 88 13.69 5.57 -7.53
C ALA A 88 14.14 6.41 -6.32
N LYS A 89 14.80 5.78 -5.34
CA LYS A 89 15.35 6.45 -4.14
C LYS A 89 16.53 7.36 -4.48
N GLU A 90 17.50 6.85 -5.25
CA GLU A 90 18.67 7.61 -5.70
C GLU A 90 18.28 8.90 -6.45
N GLN A 91 17.24 8.83 -7.29
CA GLN A 91 16.78 9.99 -8.06
C GLN A 91 15.68 10.78 -7.37
N SER A 92 15.16 10.33 -6.22
CA SER A 92 14.02 10.94 -5.53
C SER A 92 12.81 11.20 -6.45
N VAL A 93 12.45 10.20 -7.26
CA VAL A 93 11.32 10.25 -8.21
C VAL A 93 10.31 9.16 -7.96
N CYS A 94 9.07 9.39 -8.40
CA CYS A 94 8.04 8.37 -8.40
C CYS A 94 8.45 7.16 -9.27
N ALA A 95 8.44 5.96 -8.70
CA ALA A 95 8.84 4.74 -9.41
C ALA A 95 7.92 4.37 -10.58
N LYS A 96 6.69 4.90 -10.62
CA LYS A 96 5.74 4.72 -11.72
C LYS A 96 5.87 5.81 -12.78
N CYS A 97 5.60 7.07 -12.47
CA CYS A 97 5.58 8.13 -13.48
C CYS A 97 6.94 8.78 -13.75
N ARG A 98 7.97 8.52 -12.93
CA ARG A 98 9.31 9.12 -13.02
C ARG A 98 9.34 10.64 -12.81
N CYS A 99 8.24 11.24 -12.38
CA CYS A 99 8.19 12.65 -12.02
C CYS A 99 8.78 12.86 -10.61
N HIS A 100 9.50 13.97 -10.45
CA HIS A 100 9.82 14.51 -9.13
C HIS A 100 8.53 15.01 -8.48
N VAL A 101 8.31 14.62 -7.24
CA VAL A 101 7.14 15.01 -6.44
C VAL A 101 7.60 15.33 -5.04
N GLY A 102 6.96 16.31 -4.38
CA GLY A 102 7.31 16.67 -3.00
C GLY A 102 7.00 15.58 -1.97
N ARG A 103 6.16 14.59 -2.32
CA ARG A 103 5.81 13.46 -1.43
C ARG A 103 5.69 12.15 -2.20
N ILE A 104 6.52 11.19 -1.83
CA ILE A 104 6.42 9.79 -2.25
C ILE A 104 5.74 8.98 -1.14
N VAL A 105 4.86 8.06 -1.52
CA VAL A 105 4.11 7.22 -0.59
C VAL A 105 4.88 5.95 -0.27
N GLY A 106 4.87 5.53 0.99
CA GLY A 106 5.60 4.37 1.48
C GLY A 106 6.79 4.84 2.29
N ARG A 107 6.77 4.52 3.59
CA ARG A 107 7.85 4.81 4.54
C ARG A 107 9.01 3.85 4.28
N ASP A 108 10.24 4.27 4.49
CA ASP A 108 11.39 3.38 4.36
C ASP A 108 11.29 2.28 5.43
N SER A 109 11.49 1.01 5.05
CA SER A 109 11.40 -0.10 6.00
C SER A 109 12.39 0.06 7.16
N SER A 110 13.54 0.69 6.92
CA SER A 110 14.53 0.98 7.96
C SER A 110 14.08 2.10 8.90
N GLU A 111 13.36 3.12 8.41
CA GLU A 111 12.77 4.16 9.25
C GLU A 111 11.68 3.58 10.14
N VAL A 112 10.83 2.72 9.59
CA VAL A 112 9.78 2.02 10.36
C VAL A 112 10.42 1.14 11.44
N GLU A 113 11.46 0.37 11.08
CA GLU A 113 12.14 -0.50 12.03
C GLU A 113 12.87 0.31 13.12
N ALA A 114 13.48 1.44 12.78
CA ALA A 114 14.11 2.35 13.74
C ALA A 114 13.08 3.00 14.67
N GLU A 115 11.96 3.50 14.14
CA GLU A 115 10.84 4.01 14.93
C GLU A 115 10.31 2.94 15.89
N GLN A 116 10.20 1.70 15.43
CA GLN A 116 9.71 0.58 16.22
C GLN A 116 10.68 0.18 17.34
N LYS A 117 11.99 0.18 17.07
CA LYS A 117 13.03 -0.03 18.09
C LYS A 117 13.01 1.08 19.15
N LEU A 118 12.89 2.34 18.75
CA LEU A 118 12.79 3.47 19.68
C LEU A 118 11.54 3.37 20.56
N LEU A 119 10.41 2.97 19.98
CA LEU A 119 9.17 2.72 20.73
C LEU A 119 9.35 1.57 21.73
N ASP A 120 9.97 0.46 21.32
CA ASP A 120 10.22 -0.68 22.19
C ASP A 120 11.18 -0.33 23.34
N GLU A 121 12.22 0.47 23.08
CA GLU A 121 13.14 0.98 24.09
C GLU A 121 12.44 1.94 25.05
N ALA A 122 11.60 2.84 24.55
CA ALA A 122 10.80 3.74 25.39
C ALA A 122 9.84 2.94 26.30
N ILE A 123 9.23 1.86 25.80
CA ILE A 123 8.36 0.98 26.60
C ILE A 123 9.16 0.21 27.66
N LYS A 124 10.39 -0.23 27.34
CA LYS A 124 11.28 -0.92 28.29
C LYS A 124 11.71 0.00 29.43
N ASN A 125 11.99 1.26 29.12
CA ASN A 125 12.43 2.27 30.08
C ASN A 125 11.27 3.03 30.77
N ALA A 126 10.02 2.80 30.35
CA ALA A 126 8.84 3.38 30.97
C ALA A 126 8.64 2.85 32.40
N ARG A 127 8.03 3.68 33.26
CA ARG A 127 7.61 3.23 34.59
C ARG A 127 6.66 2.05 34.46
N GLU A 128 6.77 1.08 35.37
CA GLU A 128 5.98 -0.15 35.35
C GLU A 128 4.46 0.10 35.26
N ARG A 129 3.96 1.18 35.90
CA ARG A 129 2.55 1.60 35.79
C ARG A 129 2.15 1.97 34.35
N ASP A 130 2.99 2.72 33.66
CA ASP A 130 2.72 3.21 32.30
C ASP A 130 2.87 2.06 31.29
N ARG A 131 3.90 1.22 31.48
CA ARG A 131 4.11 -0.01 30.70
C ARG A 131 2.90 -0.94 30.76
N ARG A 132 2.34 -1.20 31.95
CA ARG A 132 1.13 -2.04 32.11
C ARG A 132 -0.10 -1.42 31.45
N THR A 133 -0.25 -0.10 31.53
CA THR A 133 -1.35 0.63 30.88
C THR A 133 -1.28 0.49 29.37
N LEU A 134 -0.10 0.69 28.78
CA LEU A 134 0.14 0.51 27.34
C LEU A 134 -0.12 -0.93 26.89
N LEU A 135 0.39 -1.92 27.62
CA LEU A 135 0.18 -3.35 27.29
C LEU A 135 -1.31 -3.74 27.34
N ARG A 136 -2.07 -3.21 28.31
CA ARG A 136 -3.53 -3.42 28.37
C ARG A 136 -4.26 -2.75 27.21
N ALA A 137 -3.90 -1.52 26.86
CA ALA A 137 -4.48 -0.81 25.72
C ALA A 137 -4.23 -1.57 24.42
N VAL A 138 -3.02 -2.09 24.21
CA VAL A 138 -2.67 -2.92 23.04
C VAL A 138 -3.45 -4.24 23.03
N SER A 139 -3.58 -4.90 24.18
CA SER A 139 -4.37 -6.14 24.31
C SER A 139 -5.85 -5.90 23.99
N SER A 140 -6.43 -4.83 24.53
CA SER A 140 -7.82 -4.43 24.26
C SER A 140 -8.04 -4.08 22.79
N LEU A 141 -7.14 -3.31 22.17
CA LEU A 141 -7.19 -3.00 20.73
C LEU A 141 -7.14 -4.24 19.85
N LYS A 142 -6.27 -5.22 20.19
CA LYS A 142 -6.20 -6.50 19.47
C LYS A 142 -7.51 -7.29 19.60
N GLN A 143 -8.11 -7.28 20.78
CA GLN A 143 -9.38 -7.97 21.07
C GLN A 143 -10.55 -7.35 20.29
N CYS A 144 -10.60 -6.01 20.16
CA CYS A 144 -11.57 -5.31 19.34
C CYS A 144 -11.39 -5.56 17.84
N PHE A 145 -10.16 -5.67 17.34
CA PHE A 145 -9.89 -5.98 15.94
C PHE A 145 -10.20 -7.43 15.56
N SER A 146 -10.12 -8.37 16.50
CA SER A 146 -10.48 -9.78 16.28
C SER A 146 -11.98 -10.06 16.37
N ALA A 147 -12.78 -9.10 16.85
CA ALA A 147 -14.22 -9.23 17.04
C ALA A 147 -15.06 -8.65 15.88
N ILE A 148 -14.41 -8.18 14.81
CA ILE A 148 -15.01 -7.70 13.56
C ILE A 148 -14.70 -8.71 12.46
#